data_AF-A0A1E5WGK6-F1
#
_entry.id   AF-A0A1E5WGK6-F1
#
_cell.length_a   1.000
_cell.length_b   1.000
_cell.length_c   1.000
_cell.angle_alpha   90.00
_cell.angle_beta   90.00
_cell.angle_gamma   90.00
#
_symmetry.space_group_name_H-M   'P 1'
#
loop_
_entity.id
_entity.type
_entity.pdbx_description
1 polymer ?
#
loop_
_entity_poly.entity_id
_entity_poly.type
_entity_poly.pdbx_seq_one_letter_code
_entity_poly.pdbx_strand_id
1 'polypeptide(L)'
;MLGRVHRRTKLVFRFLDESRLEPSTNLTFRDLLDNLTFVKTFASGIIVPKHFIWPFSYDNYLEEFTSVVSDAHDAGLEIYADDFTNDWALSYNYSYDPLAESLSFIDNDVFSVDGVLTDFPITASEAIGCFANLNKSNADHGKPLIISHNGASGDYPGCTDLAYQKAVDDGADVIDCRCPIDKRWNTDMHEFK
;
A
#
# COMPACT_ATOMS: atom_id res chain seq x y z
N MET A 1 2.32 -21.27 -28.68
CA MET A 1 1.04 -21.15 -27.94
C MET A 1 1.31 -20.31 -26.72
N LEU A 2 0.89 -19.04 -26.68
CA LEU A 2 0.95 -18.26 -25.43
C LEU A 2 -0.23 -18.70 -24.56
N GLY A 3 0.06 -19.46 -23.51
CA GLY A 3 -0.92 -19.78 -22.48
C GLY A 3 -1.35 -18.49 -21.79
N ARG A 4 -2.65 -18.18 -21.87
CA ARG A 4 -3.25 -17.07 -21.14
C ARG A 4 -3.19 -17.42 -19.65
N VAL A 5 -2.21 -16.87 -18.93
CA VAL A 5 -2.12 -17.00 -17.47
C VAL A 5 -3.37 -16.34 -16.90
N HIS A 6 -4.30 -17.13 -16.37
CA HIS A 6 -5.48 -16.62 -15.71
C HIS A 6 -5.06 -16.19 -14.30
N ARG A 7 -4.50 -14.98 -14.17
CA ARG A 7 -4.28 -14.36 -12.87
C ARG A 7 -5.65 -14.17 -12.23
N ARG A 8 -5.87 -14.71 -11.02
CA ARG A 8 -7.07 -14.43 -10.24
C ARG A 8 -7.02 -12.96 -9.86
N THR A 9 -8.05 -12.20 -10.23
CA THR A 9 -8.23 -10.83 -9.76
C THR A 9 -8.38 -10.85 -8.25
N LYS A 10 -7.58 -10.04 -7.56
CA LYS A 10 -7.66 -9.84 -6.11
C LYS A 10 -8.45 -8.56 -5.84
N LEU A 11 -9.39 -8.66 -4.91
CA LEU A 11 -10.10 -7.50 -4.37
C LEU A 11 -9.35 -7.02 -3.13
N VAL A 12 -9.05 -5.72 -3.09
CA VAL A 12 -8.30 -5.10 -2.01
C VAL A 12 -9.10 -3.94 -1.44
N PHE A 13 -9.33 -3.95 -0.14
CA PHE A 13 -10.11 -2.91 0.54
C PHE A 13 -9.19 -1.82 1.10
N ARG A 14 -9.44 -0.56 0.75
CA ARG A 14 -8.63 0.59 1.15
C ARG A 14 -9.25 1.30 2.35
N PHE A 15 -8.49 1.36 3.43
CA PHE A 15 -8.77 2.19 4.58
C PHE A 15 -8.38 3.65 4.28
N LEU A 16 -9.18 4.60 4.76
CA LEU A 16 -8.97 6.03 4.50
C LEU A 16 -8.54 6.79 5.75
N ASP A 17 -9.46 7.04 6.67
CA ASP A 17 -9.21 7.81 7.90
C ASP A 17 -9.91 7.09 9.06
N GLU A 18 -9.26 7.01 10.22
CA GLU A 18 -9.76 6.27 11.39
C GLU A 18 -11.20 6.63 11.75
N SER A 19 -11.52 7.92 11.71
CA SER A 19 -12.79 8.48 12.16
C SER A 19 -13.88 8.46 11.07
N ARG A 20 -13.49 8.22 9.82
CA ARG A 20 -14.40 8.26 8.69
C ARG A 20 -15.27 7.01 8.68
N LEU A 21 -16.57 7.23 8.45
CA LEU A 21 -17.53 6.16 8.28
C LEU A 21 -17.42 5.55 6.88
N GLU A 22 -17.34 4.23 6.84
CA GLU A 22 -17.46 3.47 5.60
C GLU A 22 -18.96 3.44 5.18
N PRO A 23 -19.32 3.90 3.97
CA PRO A 23 -20.72 4.11 3.61
C PRO A 23 -21.64 2.88 3.63
N SER A 24 -21.12 1.67 3.44
CA SER A 24 -21.94 0.45 3.29
C SER A 24 -22.29 -0.20 4.64
N THR A 25 -21.36 -0.16 5.58
CA THR A 25 -21.45 -0.75 6.92
C THR A 25 -21.84 0.28 7.97
N ASN A 26 -21.60 1.57 7.68
CA ASN A 26 -21.77 2.68 8.62
C ASN A 26 -20.95 2.49 9.91
N LEU A 27 -19.86 1.72 9.82
CA LEU A 27 -18.83 1.58 10.85
C LEU A 27 -17.66 2.52 10.52
N THR A 28 -16.88 2.88 11.53
CA THR A 28 -15.64 3.62 11.26
C THR A 28 -14.60 2.68 10.64
N PHE A 29 -13.66 3.23 9.87
CA PHE A 29 -12.53 2.44 9.38
C PHE A 29 -11.71 1.86 10.53
N ARG A 30 -11.65 2.53 11.69
CA ARG A 30 -11.05 1.96 12.90
C ARG A 30 -11.76 0.70 13.37
N ASP A 31 -13.10 0.72 13.48
CA ASP A 31 -13.88 -0.44 13.89
C ASP A 31 -13.74 -1.62 12.91
N LEU A 32 -13.61 -1.32 11.61
CA LEU A 32 -13.37 -2.33 10.58
C LEU A 32 -11.96 -2.93 10.68
N LEU A 33 -10.97 -2.13 11.06
CA LEU A 33 -9.59 -2.59 11.25
C LEU A 33 -9.47 -3.50 12.47
N ASP A 34 -10.27 -3.25 13.52
CA ASP A 34 -10.38 -4.15 14.67
C ASP A 34 -11.13 -5.47 14.33
N ASN A 35 -11.71 -5.59 13.12
CA ASN A 35 -12.44 -6.79 12.66
C ASN A 35 -12.04 -7.24 11.26
N LEU A 36 -10.76 -7.57 11.07
CA LEU A 36 -10.22 -8.04 9.80
C LEU A 36 -10.84 -9.35 9.29
N THR A 37 -11.37 -10.20 10.19
CA THR A 37 -12.07 -11.42 9.78
C THR A 37 -13.34 -11.12 8.96
N PHE A 38 -14.02 -10.02 9.26
CA PHE A 38 -15.14 -9.55 8.46
C PHE A 38 -14.66 -9.04 7.09
N VAL A 39 -13.58 -8.26 7.04
CA VAL A 39 -12.99 -7.75 5.79
C VAL A 39 -12.55 -8.90 4.88
N LYS A 40 -12.00 -9.97 5.45
CA LYS A 40 -11.61 -11.19 4.73
C LYS A 40 -12.76 -11.87 3.98
N THR A 41 -14.01 -11.64 4.36
CA THR A 41 -15.17 -12.25 3.68
C THR A 41 -15.40 -11.70 2.27
N PHE A 42 -14.87 -10.52 1.96
CA PHE A 42 -15.04 -9.85 0.66
C PHE A 42 -13.75 -9.36 0.02
N ALA A 43 -12.65 -9.24 0.78
CA ALA A 43 -11.35 -8.81 0.28
C ALA A 43 -10.27 -9.90 0.46
N SER A 44 -9.30 -9.90 -0.44
CA SER A 44 -8.09 -10.74 -0.37
C SER A 44 -6.90 -10.00 0.24
N GLY A 45 -6.95 -8.67 0.29
CA GLY A 45 -5.98 -7.83 0.97
C GLY A 45 -6.55 -6.48 1.36
N ILE A 46 -5.74 -5.66 2.02
CA ILE A 46 -6.09 -4.33 2.50
C ILE A 46 -5.01 -3.31 2.14
N ILE A 47 -5.41 -2.08 1.83
CA ILE A 47 -4.51 -0.92 1.74
C ILE A 47 -4.75 -0.06 2.96
N VAL A 48 -3.71 0.27 3.71
CA VAL A 48 -3.83 1.01 4.96
C VAL A 48 -2.85 2.20 4.95
N PRO A 49 -3.27 3.42 5.30
CA PRO A 49 -2.34 4.54 5.44
C PRO A 49 -1.25 4.23 6.45
N LYS A 50 0.00 4.62 6.15
CA LYS A 50 1.17 4.26 6.96
C LYS A 50 1.05 4.60 8.45
N HIS A 51 0.32 5.67 8.80
CA HIS A 51 0.15 6.10 10.20
C HIS A 51 -0.65 5.11 11.07
N PHE A 52 -1.45 4.22 10.48
CA PHE A 52 -2.12 3.14 11.22
C PHE A 52 -1.16 2.00 11.59
N ILE A 53 -0.11 1.82 10.80
CA ILE A 53 0.91 0.79 11.00
C ILE A 53 2.00 1.33 11.92
N TRP A 54 2.50 2.52 11.62
CA TRP A 54 3.55 3.19 12.38
C TRP A 54 3.20 4.66 12.61
N PRO A 55 2.56 4.97 13.77
CA PRO A 55 2.21 6.33 14.14
C PRO A 55 3.45 7.20 14.36
N PHE A 56 3.25 8.51 14.29
CA PHE A 56 4.27 9.50 14.65
C PHE A 56 3.68 10.57 15.56
N SER A 57 4.54 11.12 16.42
CA SER A 57 4.22 12.12 17.42
C SER A 57 4.04 13.52 16.81
N TYR A 58 3.52 14.46 17.60
CA TYR A 58 3.36 15.85 17.16
C TYR A 58 4.69 16.55 16.80
N ASP A 59 5.81 16.10 17.38
CA ASP A 59 7.16 16.55 17.05
C ASP A 59 7.82 15.77 15.88
N ASN A 60 7.02 14.99 15.14
CA ASN A 60 7.38 14.31 13.89
C ASN A 60 8.40 13.17 14.04
N TYR A 61 8.39 12.48 15.19
CA TYR A 61 9.15 11.25 15.43
C TYR A 61 8.24 10.04 15.42
N LEU A 62 8.74 8.89 14.96
CA LEU A 62 8.00 7.63 15.01
C LEU A 62 7.72 7.21 16.46
N GLU A 63 6.51 6.71 16.69
CA GLU A 63 6.10 6.08 17.95
C GLU A 63 6.23 4.55 17.86
N GLU A 64 5.58 3.82 18.78
CA GLU A 64 5.51 2.35 18.70
C GLU A 64 4.62 1.93 17.53
N PHE A 65 5.10 0.98 16.72
CA PHE A 65 4.31 0.37 15.65
C PHE A 65 3.15 -0.45 16.23
N THR A 66 2.11 -0.66 15.42
CA THR A 66 0.90 -1.38 15.83
C THR A 66 0.93 -2.85 15.39
N SER A 67 -0.03 -3.65 15.87
CA SER A 67 -0.20 -5.05 15.45
C SER A 67 -0.90 -5.22 14.11
N VAL A 68 -1.26 -4.14 13.41
CA VAL A 68 -2.13 -4.18 12.22
C VAL A 68 -1.58 -5.10 11.13
N VAL A 69 -0.25 -5.11 10.91
CA VAL A 69 0.40 -5.96 9.91
C VAL A 69 0.25 -7.45 10.28
N SER A 70 0.61 -7.81 11.52
CA SER A 70 0.47 -9.19 11.99
C SER A 70 -0.99 -9.65 12.03
N ASP A 71 -1.91 -8.79 12.45
CA ASP A 71 -3.34 -9.10 12.53
C ASP A 71 -3.93 -9.35 11.13
N ALA A 72 -3.48 -8.61 10.12
CA ALA A 72 -3.86 -8.82 8.72
C ALA A 72 -3.35 -10.17 8.18
N HIS A 73 -2.08 -10.47 8.42
CA HIS A 73 -1.48 -11.74 8.03
C HIS A 73 -2.15 -12.94 8.71
N ASP A 74 -2.45 -12.83 10.00
CA ASP A 74 -3.17 -13.87 10.77
C ASP A 74 -4.62 -14.08 10.25
N ALA A 75 -5.27 -13.01 9.78
CA ALA A 75 -6.56 -13.09 9.08
C ALA A 75 -6.45 -13.62 7.63
N GLY A 76 -5.23 -13.85 7.13
CA GLY A 76 -4.95 -14.28 5.77
C GLY A 76 -5.20 -13.19 4.72
N LEU A 77 -5.08 -11.92 5.09
CA LEU A 77 -5.12 -10.76 4.21
C LEU A 77 -3.69 -10.32 3.86
N GLU A 78 -3.46 -10.00 2.60
CA GLU A 78 -2.28 -9.22 2.21
C GLU A 78 -2.46 -7.77 2.68
N ILE A 79 -1.41 -7.10 3.10
CA ILE A 79 -1.44 -5.70 3.54
C ILE A 79 -0.48 -4.85 2.73
N TYR A 80 -0.99 -3.73 2.22
CA TYR A 80 -0.25 -2.74 1.47
C TYR A 80 -0.27 -1.41 2.22
N ALA A 81 0.88 -0.78 2.43
CA ALA A 81 0.94 0.52 3.09
C ALA A 81 0.77 1.66 2.06
N ASP A 82 -0.02 2.67 2.41
CA ASP A 82 -0.28 3.87 1.59
C ASP A 82 0.35 5.12 2.22
N ASP A 83 0.29 6.25 1.51
CA ASP A 83 0.74 7.58 1.94
C ASP A 83 2.28 7.75 1.90
N PHE A 84 2.93 7.09 0.94
CA PHE A 84 4.35 7.30 0.62
C PHE A 84 4.49 8.40 -0.43
N THR A 85 5.01 9.55 0.00
CA THR A 85 5.21 10.75 -0.81
C THR A 85 6.63 11.28 -0.63
N ASN A 86 7.21 11.86 -1.69
CA ASN A 86 8.56 12.42 -1.65
C ASN A 86 8.58 13.93 -1.37
N ASP A 87 7.42 14.58 -1.48
CA ASP A 87 7.22 16.03 -1.48
C ASP A 87 6.46 16.53 -0.24
N TRP A 88 6.17 15.63 0.72
CA TRP A 88 5.58 15.97 2.01
C TRP A 88 6.56 15.71 3.17
N ALA A 89 6.21 16.21 4.36
CA ALA A 89 7.00 16.01 5.56
C ALA A 89 7.06 14.53 5.95
N LEU A 90 8.27 13.97 5.96
CA LEU A 90 8.61 12.65 6.49
C LEU A 90 8.98 12.75 7.96
N SER A 91 8.84 11.65 8.71
CA SER A 91 9.35 11.58 10.08
C SER A 91 10.87 11.82 10.11
N TYR A 92 11.34 12.51 11.15
CA TYR A 92 12.77 12.78 11.33
C TYR A 92 13.61 11.51 11.53
N ASN A 93 12.99 10.40 11.95
CA ASN A 93 13.64 9.09 12.05
C ASN A 93 14.25 8.64 10.72
N TYR A 94 13.66 9.06 9.59
CA TYR A 94 14.15 8.73 8.25
C TYR A 94 15.17 9.72 7.72
N SER A 95 15.55 10.75 8.50
CA SER A 95 16.46 11.82 8.02
C SER A 95 15.99 12.48 6.71
N TYR A 96 14.67 12.54 6.48
CA TYR A 96 14.04 12.98 5.24
C TYR A 96 14.42 12.15 3.99
N ASP A 97 14.79 10.89 4.19
CA ASP A 97 15.06 9.94 3.10
C ASP A 97 13.81 9.09 2.82
N PRO A 98 13.11 9.30 1.69
CA PRO A 98 11.92 8.53 1.34
C PRO A 98 12.24 7.08 0.93
N LEU A 99 13.48 6.78 0.55
CA LEU A 99 13.91 5.40 0.33
C LEU A 99 14.00 4.65 1.65
N ALA A 100 14.57 5.29 2.68
CA ALA A 100 14.64 4.73 4.02
C ALA A 100 13.24 4.50 4.63
N GLU A 101 12.29 5.42 4.39
CA GLU A 101 10.89 5.24 4.79
C GLU A 101 10.27 4.05 4.04
N SER A 102 10.33 4.01 2.71
CA SER A 102 9.71 2.92 1.95
C SER A 102 10.25 1.55 2.37
N LEU A 103 11.57 1.47 2.54
CA LEU A 103 12.23 0.26 2.99
C LEU A 103 11.81 -0.17 4.40
N SER A 104 11.67 0.77 5.34
CA SER A 104 11.35 0.44 6.73
C SER A 104 10.00 -0.27 6.87
N PHE A 105 9.08 -0.10 5.92
CA PHE A 105 7.81 -0.84 5.91
C PHE A 105 7.93 -2.18 5.18
N ILE A 106 8.80 -2.25 4.17
CA ILE A 106 8.94 -3.42 3.30
C ILE A 106 9.81 -4.52 3.95
N ASP A 107 10.94 -4.16 4.54
CA ASP A 107 11.90 -5.11 5.11
C ASP A 107 12.43 -4.55 6.44
N ASN A 108 11.76 -4.89 7.54
CA ASN A 108 12.26 -4.64 8.90
C ASN A 108 12.16 -5.91 9.76
N ASP A 109 12.88 -5.93 10.89
CA ASP A 109 13.00 -7.13 11.76
C ASP A 109 11.72 -7.45 12.58
N VAL A 110 10.69 -6.63 12.47
CA VAL A 110 9.50 -6.63 13.33
C VAL A 110 8.22 -6.95 12.55
N PHE A 111 8.06 -6.34 11.38
CA PHE A 111 6.94 -6.52 10.47
C PHE A 111 7.40 -6.28 9.02
N SER A 112 6.62 -6.78 8.07
CA SER A 112 6.86 -6.54 6.64
C SER A 112 5.51 -6.45 5.94
N VAL A 113 5.29 -5.38 5.19
CA VAL A 113 4.09 -5.26 4.35
C VAL A 113 4.29 -5.98 3.01
N ASP A 114 3.20 -6.46 2.41
CA ASP A 114 3.23 -7.16 1.13
C ASP A 114 3.44 -6.20 -0.06
N GLY A 115 3.46 -4.90 0.18
CA GLY A 115 3.78 -3.86 -0.80
C GLY A 115 3.40 -2.46 -0.36
N VAL A 116 3.61 -1.49 -1.25
CA VAL A 116 3.35 -0.08 -0.99
C VAL A 116 2.54 0.56 -2.12
N LEU A 117 1.63 1.46 -1.75
CA LEU A 117 0.93 2.38 -2.65
C LEU A 117 1.61 3.75 -2.54
N THR A 118 2.10 4.27 -3.67
CA THR A 118 2.85 5.53 -3.71
C THR A 118 2.52 6.36 -4.95
N ASP A 119 2.62 7.69 -4.79
CA ASP A 119 2.59 8.65 -5.89
C ASP A 119 3.92 8.70 -6.68
N PHE A 120 4.99 8.11 -6.13
CA PHE A 120 6.37 8.15 -6.66
C PHE A 120 6.94 6.72 -6.81
N PRO A 121 6.52 5.94 -7.83
CA PRO A 121 6.90 4.54 -7.97
C PRO A 121 8.41 4.31 -8.02
N ILE A 122 9.17 5.27 -8.58
CA ILE A 122 10.63 5.17 -8.67
C ILE A 122 11.29 5.01 -7.30
N THR A 123 10.79 5.69 -6.27
CA THR A 123 11.34 5.60 -4.91
C THR A 123 11.14 4.20 -4.34
N ALA A 124 9.93 3.65 -4.44
CA ALA A 124 9.65 2.29 -3.99
C ALA A 124 10.46 1.25 -4.79
N SER A 125 10.60 1.45 -6.10
CA SER A 125 11.42 0.59 -6.97
C SER A 125 12.90 0.60 -6.60
N GLU A 126 13.47 1.78 -6.34
CA GLU A 126 14.85 1.91 -5.90
C GLU A 126 15.04 1.31 -4.50
N ALA A 127 14.09 1.52 -3.57
CA ALA A 127 14.11 0.91 -2.24
C ALA A 127 14.07 -0.62 -2.32
N ILE A 128 13.23 -1.22 -3.16
CA ILE A 128 13.20 -2.69 -3.33
C ILE A 128 14.43 -3.17 -4.11
N GLY A 129 14.83 -2.46 -5.17
CA GLY A 129 15.90 -2.85 -6.07
C GLY A 129 17.30 -2.82 -5.44
N CYS A 130 17.58 -1.81 -4.62
CA CYS A 130 18.83 -1.71 -3.87
C CYS A 130 18.96 -2.83 -2.82
N PHE A 131 17.84 -3.31 -2.27
CA PHE A 131 17.81 -4.29 -1.17
C PHE A 131 17.55 -5.73 -1.62
N ALA A 132 17.04 -5.97 -2.83
CA ALA A 132 16.90 -7.30 -3.44
C ALA A 132 18.22 -8.09 -3.52
N ASN A 133 19.37 -7.41 -3.38
CA ASN A 133 20.70 -8.02 -3.34
C ASN A 133 21.21 -8.31 -1.92
N LEU A 134 20.54 -7.83 -0.87
CA LEU A 134 21.00 -7.94 0.52
C LEU A 134 20.30 -9.07 1.29
N ASN A 135 19.04 -9.37 0.97
CA ASN A 135 18.25 -10.39 1.66
C ASN A 135 17.68 -11.42 0.67
N LYS A 136 18.45 -12.49 0.43
CA LYS A 136 17.88 -13.82 0.08
C LYS A 136 17.33 -14.49 1.35
N SER A 137 16.75 -13.73 2.28
CA SER A 137 16.01 -14.30 3.38
C SER A 137 14.68 -14.79 2.82
N ASN A 138 14.36 -16.05 3.10
CA ASN A 138 13.12 -16.70 2.70
C ASN A 138 11.96 -16.16 3.55
N ALA A 139 11.66 -14.85 3.44
CA ALA A 139 10.34 -14.39 3.82
C ALA A 139 9.36 -15.08 2.85
N ASP A 140 8.45 -15.87 3.40
CA ASP A 140 7.43 -16.65 2.66
C ASP A 140 6.42 -15.73 1.92
N HIS A 141 6.52 -14.43 2.20
CA HIS A 141 5.84 -13.32 1.51
C HIS A 141 6.67 -13.01 0.25
N GLY A 142 6.11 -13.25 -0.94
CA GLY A 142 6.80 -13.01 -2.21
C GLY A 142 7.32 -11.57 -2.38
N LYS A 143 7.97 -11.27 -3.52
CA LYS A 143 8.48 -9.92 -3.83
C LYS A 143 7.41 -8.84 -3.48
N PRO A 144 7.72 -7.85 -2.63
CA PRO A 144 6.79 -6.79 -2.27
C PRO A 144 6.28 -6.06 -3.53
N LEU A 145 4.99 -5.73 -3.53
CA LEU A 145 4.31 -5.16 -4.70
C LEU A 145 4.40 -3.63 -4.70
N ILE A 146 4.80 -3.04 -5.82
CA ILE A 146 4.76 -1.59 -6.01
C ILE A 146 3.47 -1.21 -6.72
N ILE A 147 2.60 -0.48 -6.02
CA ILE A 147 1.34 0.02 -6.55
C ILE A 147 1.48 1.53 -6.76
N SER A 148 1.28 2.00 -7.99
CA SER A 148 1.31 3.45 -8.29
C SER A 148 -0.08 4.05 -8.13
N HIS A 149 -0.21 5.14 -7.39
CA HIS A 149 -1.49 5.80 -7.16
C HIS A 149 -1.87 6.74 -8.32
N ASN A 150 -2.83 6.34 -9.16
CA ASN A 150 -3.22 7.08 -10.37
C ASN A 150 -2.05 7.32 -11.37
N GLY A 151 -1.07 6.40 -11.38
CA GLY A 151 0.20 6.54 -12.10
C GLY A 151 1.29 7.20 -11.24
N ALA A 152 2.28 7.81 -11.88
CA ALA A 152 3.28 8.65 -11.21
C ALA A 152 2.71 10.06 -10.96
N SER A 153 1.64 10.11 -10.15
CA SER A 153 0.86 11.30 -9.80
C SER A 153 1.67 12.38 -9.08
N GLY A 154 2.80 12.01 -8.48
CA GLY A 154 3.75 12.94 -7.87
C GLY A 154 4.56 13.74 -8.91
N ASP A 155 4.75 13.18 -10.12
CA ASP A 155 5.50 13.82 -11.21
C ASP A 155 4.59 14.51 -12.24
N TYR A 156 3.42 13.93 -12.50
CA TYR A 156 2.47 14.37 -13.52
C TYR A 156 1.04 14.39 -12.98
N PRO A 157 0.12 15.16 -13.59
CA PRO A 157 -1.29 15.06 -13.26
C PRO A 157 -1.76 13.59 -13.34
N GLY A 158 -2.27 13.07 -12.23
CA GLY A 158 -2.74 11.69 -12.13
C GLY A 158 -3.87 11.39 -13.13
N CYS A 159 -4.07 10.10 -13.38
CA CYS A 159 -5.04 9.60 -14.35
C CYS A 159 -4.81 10.08 -15.80
N THR A 160 -3.54 10.28 -16.18
CA THR A 160 -3.15 10.62 -17.56
C THR A 160 -2.26 9.54 -18.15
N ASP A 161 -2.27 9.40 -19.47
CA ASP A 161 -1.39 8.45 -20.18
C ASP A 161 0.09 8.67 -19.83
N LEU A 162 0.50 9.92 -19.61
CA LEU A 162 1.86 10.26 -19.22
C LEU A 162 2.20 9.78 -17.81
N ALA A 163 1.31 9.99 -16.83
CA ALA A 163 1.49 9.48 -15.48
C ALA A 163 1.53 7.95 -15.45
N TYR A 164 0.69 7.29 -16.24
CA TYR A 164 0.68 5.82 -16.33
C TYR A 164 1.92 5.26 -17.01
N GLN A 165 2.36 5.85 -18.12
CA GLN A 165 3.59 5.41 -18.79
C GLN A 165 4.79 5.59 -17.87
N LYS A 166 4.88 6.73 -17.19
CA LYS A 166 5.93 7.00 -16.21
C LYS A 166 5.95 5.98 -15.07
N ALA A 167 4.78 5.62 -14.52
CA ALA A 167 4.70 4.59 -13.49
C ALA A 167 5.24 3.23 -13.96
N VAL A 168 4.94 2.83 -15.20
CA VAL A 168 5.50 1.60 -15.80
C VAL A 168 7.01 1.70 -15.93
N ASP A 169 7.51 2.83 -16.46
CA ASP A 169 8.94 3.06 -16.66
C ASP A 169 9.70 3.07 -15.33
N ASP A 170 9.05 3.54 -14.26
CA ASP A 170 9.57 3.61 -12.89
C ASP A 170 9.43 2.30 -12.12
N GLY A 171 8.91 1.24 -12.73
CA GLY A 171 8.90 -0.10 -12.17
C GLY A 171 7.69 -0.45 -11.30
N ALA A 172 6.57 0.29 -11.40
CA ALA A 172 5.32 -0.10 -10.75
C ALA A 172 4.85 -1.48 -11.25
N ASP A 173 4.50 -2.37 -10.32
CA ASP A 173 3.94 -3.68 -10.63
C ASP A 173 2.42 -3.61 -10.91
N VAL A 174 1.73 -2.66 -10.26
CA VAL A 174 0.29 -2.39 -10.43
C VAL A 174 0.04 -0.89 -10.53
N ILE A 175 -0.88 -0.50 -11.41
CA ILE A 175 -1.35 0.88 -11.50
C ILE A 175 -2.74 0.95 -10.89
N ASP A 176 -2.86 1.65 -9.75
CA ASP A 176 -4.15 2.05 -9.23
C ASP A 176 -4.77 3.11 -10.15
N CYS A 177 -6.04 2.91 -10.49
CA CYS A 177 -6.79 3.80 -11.34
C CYS A 177 -8.13 4.08 -10.68
N ARG A 178 -8.36 5.32 -10.25
CA ARG A 178 -9.71 5.77 -9.91
C ARG A 178 -10.54 5.98 -11.18
N CYS A 179 -10.97 4.88 -11.80
CA CYS A 179 -12.09 4.92 -12.72
C CYS A 179 -13.38 4.69 -11.92
N PRO A 180 -14.42 5.54 -12.03
CA PRO A 180 -15.72 5.24 -11.44
C PRO A 180 -16.30 3.99 -12.13
N ILE A 181 -16.12 2.81 -11.52
CA ILE A 181 -16.76 1.57 -11.96
C ILE A 181 -18.18 1.59 -11.40
N ASP A 182 -19.06 2.32 -12.10
CA ASP A 182 -20.48 2.50 -11.79
C ASP A 182 -20.82 3.12 -10.42
N LYS A 183 -22.07 3.56 -10.24
CA LYS A 183 -22.54 4.24 -9.02
C LYS A 183 -22.80 3.28 -7.84
N ARG A 184 -22.35 2.03 -7.94
CA ARG A 184 -22.73 0.95 -7.02
C ARG A 184 -21.54 0.39 -6.25
N TRP A 185 -20.32 0.58 -6.73
CA TRP A 185 -19.12 0.19 -6.00
C TRP A 185 -18.53 1.38 -5.24
N ASN A 186 -18.34 1.16 -3.94
CA ASN A 186 -17.85 2.15 -2.99
C ASN A 186 -16.42 2.56 -3.33
N THR A 187 -16.01 3.79 -2.99
CA THR A 187 -14.69 4.38 -3.32
C THR A 187 -13.47 3.66 -2.71
N ASP A 188 -13.72 2.57 -1.97
CA ASP A 188 -12.81 1.99 -1.01
C ASP A 188 -12.41 0.55 -1.43
N MET A 189 -12.79 0.10 -2.64
CA MET A 189 -12.42 -1.21 -3.18
C MET A 189 -11.56 -1.05 -4.44
N HIS A 190 -10.43 -1.76 -4.47
CA HIS A 190 -9.48 -1.79 -5.57
C HIS A 190 -9.37 -3.20 -6.16
N GLU A 191 -9.23 -3.29 -7.49
CA GLU A 191 -9.02 -4.55 -8.21
C GLU A 191 -7.57 -4.63 -8.71
N PHE A 192 -6.85 -5.66 -8.29
CA PHE A 192 -5.51 -5.96 -8.78
C PHE A 192 -5.52 -7.20 -9.70
N LYS A 193 -4.83 -7.11 -10.85
CA LYS A 193 -4.82 -8.12 -11.92
C LYS A 193 -3.44 -8.69 -12.20
#